data_AF-A0A967SPD1-F1
#
_entry.id   AF-A0A967SPD1-F1
#
_cell.length_a   1.000
_cell.length_b   1.000
_cell.length_c   1.000
_cell.angle_alpha   90.00
_cell.angle_beta   90.00
_cell.angle_gamma   90.00
#
_symmetry.space_group_name_H-M   'P 1'
#
loop_
_entity.id
_entity.type
_entity.pdbx_description
1 polymer ?
#
loop_
_entity_poly.entity_id
_entity_poly.type
_entity_poly.pdbx_seq_one_letter_code
_entity_poly.pdbx_strand_id
1 'polypeptide(L)'
;MIETRPAAFDTLTDLSEQVIIRFDERISERLEGVTEMQEAVLVSPAKGVPIVDQDRRGIKVRLAGGWEPDRVYSVVILPVFRDLFGNQREVPVEL
;
A
#
# COMPACT_ATOMS: atom_id res chain seq x y z
N MET A 1 -0.44 14.99 3.02
CA MET A 1 0.87 14.39 3.37
C MET A 1 0.68 12.90 3.59
N ILE A 2 1.60 12.08 3.06
CA ILE A 2 1.55 10.62 3.22
C ILE A 2 2.71 10.20 4.13
N GLU A 3 2.43 9.28 5.04
CA GLU A 3 3.42 8.66 5.92
C GLU A 3 3.46 7.15 5.63
N THR A 4 4.65 6.58 5.47
CA THR A 4 4.85 5.13 5.29
C THR A 4 5.54 4.54 6.51
N ARG A 5 5.13 3.34 6.91
CA ARG A 5 5.79 2.51 7.93
C ARG A 5 5.90 1.08 7.42
N PRO A 6 7.08 0.49 7.29
CA PRO A 6 8.40 1.11 7.48
C PRO A 6 8.60 2.30 6.52
N ALA A 7 9.50 3.23 6.86
CA ALA A 7 9.80 4.33 5.94
C ALA A 7 10.52 3.80 4.68
N ALA A 8 10.63 4.62 3.64
CA ALA A 8 11.40 4.23 2.46
C ALA A 8 12.85 3.89 2.86
N PHE A 9 13.36 2.75 2.40
CA PHE A 9 14.67 2.19 2.74
C PHE A 9 14.87 1.74 4.20
N ASP A 10 13.82 1.67 5.00
CA ASP A 10 13.90 1.04 6.34
C ASP A 10 13.96 -0.49 6.23
N THR A 11 14.54 -1.11 7.26
CA THR A 11 14.63 -2.58 7.38
C THR A 11 13.52 -3.11 8.28
N LEU A 12 12.74 -4.08 7.78
CA LEU A 12 11.79 -4.84 8.58
C LEU A 12 12.53 -5.86 9.46
N THR A 13 12.28 -5.84 10.76
CA THR A 13 12.86 -6.80 11.72
C THR A 13 11.89 -7.92 12.10
N ASP A 14 10.58 -7.67 11.97
CA ASP A 14 9.53 -8.68 12.04
C ASP A 14 8.98 -8.93 10.62
N LEU A 15 9.23 -10.12 10.09
CA LEU A 15 8.80 -10.50 8.74
C LEU A 15 7.29 -10.75 8.61
N SER A 16 6.56 -10.76 9.73
CA SER A 16 5.10 -10.77 9.75
C SER A 16 4.50 -9.36 9.76
N GLU A 17 5.33 -8.33 9.87
CA GLU A 17 4.90 -6.93 9.90
C GLU A 17 4.22 -6.53 8.57
N GLN A 18 3.34 -5.54 8.66
CA GLN A 18 2.61 -4.98 7.53
C GLN A 18 3.24 -3.65 7.12
N VAL A 19 3.29 -3.39 5.81
CA VAL A 19 3.61 -2.06 5.29
C VAL A 19 2.34 -1.21 5.39
N ILE A 20 2.40 -0.14 6.17
CA ILE A 20 1.29 0.78 6.44
C ILE A 20 1.56 2.09 5.72
N ILE A 21 0.59 2.54 4.93
CA ILE A 21 0.60 3.84 4.30
C ILE A 21 -0.55 4.64 4.88
N ARG A 22 -0.25 5.78 5.50
CA ARG A 22 -1.23 6.68 6.12
C ARG A 22 -1.40 7.95 5.32
N PHE A 23 -2.65 8.32 5.13
CA PHE A 23 -3.09 9.56 4.54
C PHE A 23 -3.50 10.51 5.66
N ASP A 24 -3.12 11.78 5.55
CA ASP A 24 -3.60 12.83 6.46
C ASP A 24 -5.09 13.11 6.29
N GLU A 25 -5.63 12.82 5.11
CA GLU A 25 -7.04 12.96 4.77
C GLU A 25 -7.77 11.62 4.72
N ARG A 26 -9.10 11.68 4.72
CA ARG A 26 -9.92 10.48 4.56
C ARG A 26 -9.94 10.03 3.10
N ILE A 27 -9.66 8.76 2.89
CA ILE A 27 -9.69 8.14 1.56
C ILE A 27 -11.04 7.43 1.33
N SER A 28 -11.50 7.46 0.09
CA SER A 28 -12.69 6.74 -0.39
C SER A 28 -12.42 5.24 -0.42
N GLU A 29 -13.44 4.45 -0.09
CA GLU A 29 -13.44 2.99 -0.28
C GLU A 29 -13.76 2.59 -1.73
N ARG A 30 -14.23 3.53 -2.54
CA ARG A 30 -14.42 3.33 -3.99
C ARG A 30 -13.13 3.63 -4.72
N LEU A 31 -12.65 2.64 -5.46
CA LEU A 31 -11.52 2.74 -6.36
C LEU A 31 -12.01 2.98 -7.78
N GLU A 32 -11.18 3.64 -8.58
CA GLU A 32 -11.45 3.87 -9.99
C GLU A 32 -10.56 3.01 -10.88
N GLY A 33 -11.17 2.40 -11.91
CA GLY A 33 -10.44 1.58 -12.89
C GLY A 33 -10.01 0.21 -12.38
N VAL A 34 -10.19 -0.10 -11.10
CA VAL A 34 -9.92 -1.40 -10.48
C VAL A 34 -11.13 -1.89 -9.70
N THR A 35 -11.31 -3.21 -9.63
CA THR A 35 -12.48 -3.82 -8.97
C THR A 35 -12.15 -4.24 -7.54
N GLU A 36 -10.89 -4.65 -7.32
CA GLU A 36 -10.42 -5.16 -6.03
C GLU A 36 -9.33 -4.25 -5.44
N MET A 37 -9.25 -4.19 -4.11
CA MET A 37 -8.26 -3.37 -3.39
C MET A 37 -6.82 -3.79 -3.69
N GLN A 38 -6.63 -5.08 -3.93
CA GLN A 38 -5.36 -5.72 -4.21
C GLN A 38 -4.77 -5.24 -5.54
N GLU A 39 -5.61 -4.85 -6.50
CA GLU A 39 -5.17 -4.31 -7.80
C GLU A 39 -4.60 -2.89 -7.68
N ALA A 40 -4.90 -2.18 -6.59
CA ALA A 40 -4.37 -0.85 -6.32
C ALA A 40 -2.92 -0.85 -5.79
N VAL A 41 -2.38 -2.02 -5.45
CA VAL A 41 -1.05 -2.16 -4.85
C VAL A 41 -0.22 -3.16 -5.64
N LEU A 42 0.95 -2.73 -6.07
CA LEU A 42 1.96 -3.58 -6.69
C LEU A 42 3.09 -3.82 -5.69
N VAL A 43 3.49 -5.08 -5.53
CA VAL A 43 4.65 -5.46 -4.71
C VAL A 43 5.62 -6.24 -5.59
N SER A 44 6.88 -5.85 -5.58
CA SER A 44 7.93 -6.53 -6.35
C SER A 44 9.20 -6.73 -5.51
N PRO A 45 9.81 -7.93 -5.52
CA PRO A 45 9.27 -9.17 -6.07
C PRO A 45 8.20 -9.74 -5.14
N ALA A 46 7.05 -10.18 -5.67
CA ALA A 46 6.01 -10.86 -4.89
C ALA A 46 5.77 -12.28 -5.41
N LYS A 47 5.60 -13.23 -4.49
CA LYS A 47 5.05 -14.55 -4.79
C LYS A 47 3.56 -14.53 -4.47
N GLY A 48 2.75 -14.32 -5.50
CA GLY A 48 1.29 -14.25 -5.37
C GLY A 48 0.76 -12.82 -5.17
N VAL A 49 -0.53 -12.74 -4.86
CA VAL A 49 -1.26 -11.47 -4.73
C VAL A 49 -1.06 -10.89 -3.32
N PRO A 50 -0.68 -9.61 -3.18
CA PRO A 50 -0.58 -8.97 -1.88
C PRO A 50 -1.96 -8.90 -1.22
N ILE A 51 -1.98 -9.05 0.10
CA ILE A 51 -3.19 -8.87 0.88
C ILE A 51 -3.22 -7.42 1.34
N VAL A 52 -4.29 -6.72 0.97
CA VAL A 52 -4.43 -5.29 1.18
C VAL A 52 -5.68 -5.03 2.00
N ASP A 53 -5.49 -4.45 3.19
CA ASP A 53 -6.55 -4.02 4.08
C ASP A 53 -6.62 -2.49 4.07
N GLN A 54 -7.79 -1.94 3.74
CA GLN A 54 -8.03 -0.50 3.79
C GLN A 54 -8.73 -0.11 5.10
N ASP A 55 -8.31 1.00 5.67
CA ASP A 55 -9.11 1.77 6.61
C ASP A 55 -9.35 3.21 6.10
N ARG A 56 -10.10 4.00 6.86
CA ARG A 56 -10.53 5.34 6.46
C ARG A 56 -9.40 6.33 6.15
N ARG A 57 -8.18 6.06 6.62
CA ARG A 57 -7.00 6.94 6.46
C ARG A 57 -5.74 6.17 6.15
N GLY A 58 -5.86 4.91 5.74
CA GLY A 58 -4.68 4.09 5.57
C GLY A 58 -4.91 2.82 4.78
N ILE A 59 -3.81 2.32 4.25
CA ILE A 59 -3.72 1.06 3.55
C ILE A 59 -2.66 0.24 4.27
N LYS A 60 -2.95 -1.04 4.50
CA LYS A 60 -2.04 -2.00 5.09
C LYS A 60 -1.79 -3.08 4.06
N VAL A 61 -0.53 -3.36 3.79
CA VAL A 61 -0.09 -4.32 2.79
C VAL A 61 0.72 -5.40 3.48
N ARG A 62 0.38 -6.66 3.19
CA ARG A 62 1.13 -7.83 3.66
C ARG A 62 1.19 -8.89 2.57
N LEU A 63 2.21 -9.73 2.60
CA LEU A 63 2.32 -10.88 1.70
C LEU A 63 1.74 -12.14 2.37
N ALA A 64 1.10 -12.99 1.57
CA ALA A 64 0.69 -14.31 2.03
C ALA A 64 1.96 -15.12 2.37
N GLY A 65 2.15 -15.45 3.65
CA GLY A 65 3.37 -16.10 4.15
C GLY A 65 4.44 -15.15 4.71
N GLY A 66 4.19 -13.84 4.71
CA GLY A 66 5.12 -12.83 5.23
C GLY A 66 6.17 -12.36 4.23
N TRP A 67 7.01 -11.43 4.65
CA TRP A 67 8.17 -10.96 3.89
C TRP A 67 9.30 -11.99 3.98
N GLU A 68 10.06 -12.17 2.90
CA GLU A 68 11.23 -13.04 2.91
C GLU A 68 12.45 -12.27 3.46
N PRO A 69 13.30 -12.90 4.29
CA PRO A 69 14.53 -12.27 4.77
C PRO A 69 15.48 -11.98 3.61
N ASP A 70 16.41 -11.03 3.85
CA ASP A 70 17.50 -10.68 2.93
C ASP A 70 17.03 -10.30 1.52
N ARG A 71 15.86 -9.66 1.44
CA ARG A 71 15.23 -9.27 0.19
C ARG A 71 14.73 -7.84 0.25
N VAL A 72 15.02 -7.09 -0.82
CA VAL A 72 14.49 -5.75 -1.03
C VAL A 72 13.17 -5.87 -1.78
N TYR A 73 12.16 -5.16 -1.27
CA TYR A 73 10.84 -5.05 -1.86
C TYR A 73 10.60 -3.61 -2.29
N SER A 74 9.94 -3.43 -3.43
CA SER A 74 9.33 -2.17 -3.87
C SER A 74 7.82 -2.33 -3.71
N VAL A 75 7.18 -1.37 -3.04
CA VAL A 75 5.72 -1.32 -2.89
C VAL A 75 5.22 -0.05 -3.56
N VAL A 76 4.40 -0.21 -4.60
CA VAL A 76 3.81 0.88 -5.37
C VAL A 76 2.31 0.91 -5.15
N ILE A 77 1.79 2.05 -4.68
CA ILE A 77 0.35 2.33 -4.61
C ILE A 77 -0.03 3.13 -5.85
N LEU A 78 -0.95 2.57 -6.62
CA LEU A 78 -1.48 3.21 -7.81
C LEU A 78 -2.38 4.40 -7.45
N PRO A 79 -2.43 5.44 -8.29
CA PRO A 79 -3.25 6.63 -8.10
C PRO A 79 -4.75 6.38 -8.31
N VAL A 80 -5.31 5.26 -7.84
CA VAL A 80 -6.72 4.87 -8.04
C VAL A 80 -7.63 5.26 -6.88
N PHE A 81 -7.05 5.82 -5.82
CA PHE A 81 -7.77 6.31 -4.64
C PHE A 81 -8.24 7.74 -4.83
N ARG A 82 -9.50 7.99 -4.47
CA ARG A 82 -10.06 9.35 -4.35
C ARG A 82 -10.21 9.74 -2.88
N ASP A 83 -10.14 11.02 -2.59
CA ASP A 83 -10.59 11.54 -1.30
C ASP A 83 -12.14 11.63 -1.25
N LEU A 84 -12.68 12.09 -0.12
CA LEU A 84 -14.12 12.29 0.05
C LEU A 84 -14.71 13.45 -0.77
N PHE A 85 -13.87 14.30 -1.35
CA PHE A 85 -14.25 15.43 -2.19
C PHE A 85 -14.14 15.10 -3.69
N GLY A 86 -13.70 13.88 -4.04
CA GLY A 86 -13.54 13.40 -5.39
C GLY A 86 -12.17 13.71 -6.02
N ASN A 87 -11.25 14.33 -5.27
CA ASN A 87 -9.89 14.57 -5.74
C ASN A 87 -9.13 13.25 -5.80
N GLN A 88 -8.35 13.10 -6.86
CA GLN A 88 -7.51 11.93 -7.09
C GLN A 88 -6.05 12.39 -7.15
N ARG A 89 -5.14 11.57 -6.62
CA ARG A 89 -3.72 11.83 -6.83
C ARG A 89 -3.38 11.50 -8.27
N GLU A 90 -2.52 12.31 -8.91
CA GLU A 90 -2.07 12.03 -10.28
C GLU A 90 -0.85 11.10 -10.31
N VAL A 91 -0.12 10.99 -9.20
CA VAL A 91 1.16 10.30 -9.11
C VAL A 91 1.07 9.13 -8.12
N PRO A 92 1.64 7.95 -8.45
CA PRO A 92 1.80 6.83 -7.53
C PRO A 92 2.58 7.19 -6.26
N VAL A 93 2.46 6.35 -5.25
CA VAL A 93 3.31 6.39 -4.05
C VAL A 93 4.20 5.15 -4.08
N GLU A 94 5.50 5.31 -3.88
CA GLU A 94 6.49 4.23 -3.87
C GLU A 94 7.32 4.29 -2.58
N LEU A 95 7.70 3.11 -2.07
CA LEU A 95 8.61 2.93 -0.94
C LEU A 95 9.45 1.65 -1.08
#